data_AF-A0A9D5QQS8-F1
#
_entry.id   AF-A0A9D5QQS8-F1
#
_cell.length_a   1.000
_cell.length_b   1.000
_cell.length_c   1.000
_cell.angle_alpha   90.00
_cell.angle_beta   90.00
_cell.angle_gamma   90.00
#
_symmetry.space_group_name_H-M   'P 1'
#
loop_
_entity.id
_entity.type
_entity.pdbx_description
1 polymer ?
#
loop_
_entity_poly.entity_id
_entity_poly.type
_entity_poly.pdbx_seq_one_letter_code
_entity_poly.pdbx_strand_id
1 'polypeptide(L)'
;MKKILSALLLATIVSASALAQEYKGSLLYDVKGDVKEMKVKSKNPLARYAKKLKFADNGQRINDYMTYNDAGLPIGYGMNLGGKVRTLKVEYDASERPSVITMSVDGAIMRIENVYEGDRLASRRLSSPVGTRETVWTYSDEKRDARGNWTERRVSETVTDRDPSKSGTETYTETREITYR
;
A
#
# COMPACT_ATOMS: atom_id res chain seq x y z
N MET A 1 -57.25 4.01 39.50
CA MET A 1 -55.86 4.50 39.54
C MET A 1 -55.06 3.84 38.41
N LYS A 2 -54.79 4.56 37.32
CA LYS A 2 -53.92 4.08 36.23
C LYS A 2 -52.56 4.74 36.41
N LYS A 3 -51.55 3.99 36.85
CA LYS A 3 -50.16 4.45 36.87
C LYS A 3 -49.62 4.29 35.45
N ILE A 4 -49.47 5.42 34.74
CA ILE A 4 -48.76 5.47 33.46
C ILE A 4 -47.28 5.38 33.80
N LEU A 5 -46.66 4.26 33.46
CA LEU A 5 -45.22 4.07 33.55
C LEU A 5 -44.58 4.83 32.38
N SER A 6 -44.02 6.01 32.66
CA SER A 6 -43.18 6.73 31.71
C SER A 6 -41.86 5.96 31.54
N ALA A 7 -41.72 5.25 30.42
CA ALA A 7 -40.46 4.67 30.01
C ALA A 7 -39.54 5.79 29.52
N LEU A 8 -38.54 6.10 30.34
CA LEU A 8 -37.45 7.01 30.01
C LEU A 8 -36.62 6.37 28.88
N LEU A 9 -36.74 6.92 27.68
CA LEU A 9 -35.97 6.50 26.51
C LEU A 9 -34.51 6.88 26.74
N LEU A 10 -33.68 5.89 27.11
CA LEU A 10 -32.24 6.04 27.22
C LEU A 10 -31.72 6.25 25.79
N ALA A 11 -31.39 7.49 25.45
CA ALA A 11 -30.65 7.80 24.23
C ALA A 11 -29.23 7.24 24.38
N THR A 12 -29.02 6.00 23.94
CA THR A 12 -27.68 5.51 23.64
C THR A 12 -27.13 6.39 22.53
N ILE A 13 -26.21 7.29 22.91
CA ILE A 13 -25.26 7.89 21.99
C ILE A 13 -24.49 6.71 21.41
N VAL A 14 -24.93 6.22 20.25
CA VAL A 14 -24.08 5.42 19.39
C VAL A 14 -23.00 6.39 18.96
N SER A 15 -21.91 6.43 19.73
CA SER A 15 -20.64 6.91 19.22
C SER A 15 -20.43 6.10 17.95
N ALA A 16 -20.66 6.74 16.81
CA ALA A 16 -20.34 6.17 15.52
C ALA A 16 -18.85 5.85 15.61
N SER A 17 -18.54 4.58 15.84
CA SER A 17 -17.21 4.04 15.66
C SER A 17 -16.86 4.43 14.24
N ALA A 18 -16.05 5.47 14.09
CA ALA A 18 -15.53 5.88 12.80
C ALA A 18 -14.97 4.60 12.17
N LEU A 19 -15.59 4.18 11.08
CA LEU A 19 -15.26 2.94 10.40
C LEU A 19 -13.74 2.93 10.21
N ALA A 20 -13.09 1.90 10.78
CA ALA A 20 -11.66 1.72 10.63
C ALA A 20 -11.30 1.84 9.14
N GLN A 21 -10.37 2.74 8.84
CA GLN A 21 -10.03 3.16 7.48
C GLN A 21 -9.77 1.97 6.55
N GLU A 22 -10.49 1.89 5.43
CA GLU A 22 -10.17 0.99 4.33
C GLU A 22 -9.36 1.75 3.27
N TYR A 23 -8.05 1.96 3.47
CA TYR A 23 -7.24 2.68 2.48
C TYR A 23 -6.38 1.79 1.60
N LYS A 24 -6.77 1.67 0.32
CA LYS A 24 -6.28 0.68 -0.65
C LYS A 24 -5.17 1.22 -1.56
N GLY A 25 -4.17 1.91 -0.98
CA GLY A 25 -2.93 2.31 -1.66
C GLY A 25 -2.05 1.10 -2.02
N SER A 26 -1.39 1.08 -3.17
CA SER A 26 -0.59 -0.10 -3.60
C SER A 26 0.60 -0.45 -2.70
N LEU A 27 1.12 0.52 -1.95
CA LEU A 27 2.16 0.34 -0.91
C LEU A 27 1.58 0.21 0.51
N LEU A 28 0.25 0.31 0.64
CA LEU A 28 -0.48 0.49 1.90
C LEU A 28 -1.63 -0.48 2.10
N TYR A 29 -1.92 -1.30 1.08
CA TYR A 29 -3.06 -2.19 1.05
C TYR A 29 -3.08 -3.18 2.22
N ASP A 30 -1.91 -3.54 2.76
CA ASP A 30 -1.75 -4.49 3.86
C ASP A 30 -1.66 -3.84 5.24
N VAL A 31 -1.98 -2.55 5.35
CA VAL A 31 -1.97 -1.79 6.60
C VAL A 31 -3.35 -1.83 7.26
N LYS A 32 -3.41 -2.33 8.49
CA LYS A 32 -4.63 -2.53 9.29
C LYS A 32 -4.71 -1.53 10.45
N GLY A 33 -5.91 -1.06 10.75
CA GLY A 33 -6.20 -0.19 11.90
C GLY A 33 -6.02 1.31 11.62
N ASP A 34 -6.28 2.12 12.64
CA ASP A 34 -6.21 3.58 12.55
C ASP A 34 -4.76 4.07 12.63
N VAL A 35 -4.10 4.11 11.47
CA VAL A 35 -2.70 4.47 11.35
C VAL A 35 -2.55 5.98 11.19
N LYS A 36 -1.74 6.57 12.07
CA LYS A 36 -1.36 7.98 12.01
C LYS A 36 -0.13 8.19 11.13
N GLU A 37 0.87 7.34 11.30
CA GLU A 37 2.16 7.45 10.62
C GLU A 37 2.76 6.07 10.38
N MET A 38 3.39 5.88 9.22
CA MET A 38 4.22 4.72 8.92
C MET A 38 5.58 5.16 8.37
N LYS A 39 6.66 4.52 8.83
CA LYS A 39 8.00 4.68 8.29
C LYS A 39 8.52 3.35 7.80
N VAL A 40 8.96 3.31 6.54
CA VAL A 40 9.53 2.10 5.94
C VAL A 40 11.03 2.28 5.73
N LYS A 41 11.80 1.28 6.17
CA LYS A 41 13.23 1.15 5.89
C LYS A 41 13.42 -0.04 4.96
N SER A 42 13.91 0.24 3.76
CA SER A 42 14.10 -0.75 2.70
C SER A 42 15.20 -0.31 1.73
N LYS A 43 15.87 -1.29 1.10
CA LYS A 43 16.73 -1.05 -0.07
C LYS A 43 15.94 -0.87 -1.37
N ASN A 44 14.68 -1.31 -1.41
CA ASN A 44 13.81 -1.19 -2.57
C ASN A 44 13.67 0.29 -2.97
N PRO A 45 14.06 0.68 -4.19
CA PRO A 45 13.97 2.05 -4.64
C PRO A 45 12.53 2.57 -4.71
N LEU A 46 11.50 1.71 -4.81
CA LEU A 46 10.09 2.11 -4.73
C LEU A 46 9.67 2.44 -3.29
N ALA A 47 10.27 1.78 -2.30
CA ALA A 47 10.01 2.07 -0.88
C ALA A 47 10.57 3.45 -0.46
N ARG A 48 11.42 4.09 -1.28
CA ARG A 48 11.89 5.47 -1.03
C ARG A 48 10.74 6.49 -0.96
N TYR A 49 9.61 6.19 -1.61
CA TYR A 49 8.38 6.99 -1.58
C TYR A 49 7.46 6.67 -0.39
N ALA A 50 7.82 5.64 0.38
CA ALA A 50 7.17 5.19 1.61
C ALA A 50 8.03 5.44 2.87
N LYS A 51 9.12 6.20 2.77
CA LYS A 51 10.03 6.48 3.91
C LYS A 51 9.32 7.11 5.11
N LYS A 52 8.31 7.94 4.86
CA LYS A 52 7.44 8.51 5.88
C LYS A 52 6.07 8.83 5.28
N LEU A 53 5.05 8.13 5.75
CA LEU A 53 3.67 8.26 5.32
C LEU A 53 2.87 8.79 6.49
N LYS A 54 2.12 9.86 6.26
CA LYS A 54 1.20 10.44 7.24
C LYS A 54 -0.21 10.35 6.72
N PHE A 55 -1.16 10.15 7.62
CA PHE A 55 -2.55 9.90 7.28
C PHE A 55 -3.46 10.90 8.00
N ALA A 56 -4.44 11.42 7.27
CA ALA A 56 -5.53 12.21 7.80
C ALA A 56 -6.46 11.31 8.61
N ASP A 57 -7.39 11.91 9.35
CA ASP A 57 -8.31 11.18 10.23
C ASP A 57 -9.21 10.22 9.43
N ASN A 58 -9.49 10.57 8.18
CA ASN A 58 -10.24 9.75 7.22
C ASN A 58 -9.37 8.71 6.48
N GLY A 59 -8.10 8.53 6.84
CA GLY A 59 -7.20 7.52 6.27
C GLY A 59 -6.49 7.92 5.00
N GLN A 60 -6.81 9.11 4.49
CA GLN A 60 -6.18 9.60 3.29
C GLN A 60 -4.74 10.02 3.57
N ARG A 61 -3.82 9.66 2.67
CA ARG A 61 -2.42 10.07 2.78
C ARG A 61 -2.32 11.60 2.66
N ILE A 62 -1.71 12.24 3.66
CA ILE A 62 -1.43 13.67 3.67
C ILE A 62 -0.15 13.92 2.84
N ASN A 63 -0.25 14.76 1.80
CA ASN A 63 0.85 15.23 0.92
C ASN A 63 1.19 14.40 -0.33
N ASP A 64 0.23 13.67 -0.91
CA ASP A 64 0.39 13.12 -2.27
C ASP A 64 -0.64 13.74 -3.22
N TYR A 65 -0.23 13.95 -4.48
CA TYR A 65 -1.16 14.13 -5.60
C TYR A 65 -1.78 12.77 -5.97
N MET A 66 -2.44 12.13 -5.02
CA MET A 66 -3.13 10.86 -5.24
C MET A 66 -4.61 11.16 -5.49
N THR A 67 -5.13 10.67 -6.61
CA THR A 67 -6.54 10.79 -6.97
C THR A 67 -7.23 9.48 -6.65
N TYR A 68 -8.42 9.55 -6.07
CA TYR A 68 -9.23 8.40 -5.67
C TYR A 68 -10.55 8.39 -6.42
N ASN A 69 -11.14 7.22 -6.61
CA ASN A 69 -12.54 7.11 -7.05
C ASN A 69 -13.51 7.30 -5.87
N ASP A 70 -14.81 7.25 -6.15
CA ASP A 70 -15.88 7.41 -5.14
C ASP A 70 -15.87 6.33 -4.05
N ALA A 71 -15.24 5.17 -4.31
CA ALA A 71 -15.02 4.09 -3.35
C ALA A 71 -13.74 4.27 -2.52
N GLY A 72 -13.02 5.39 -2.67
CA GLY A 72 -11.77 5.67 -1.97
C GLY A 72 -10.56 4.90 -2.50
N LEU A 73 -10.68 4.25 -3.67
CA LEU A 73 -9.60 3.51 -4.32
C LEU A 73 -8.69 4.44 -5.13
N PRO A 74 -7.36 4.32 -5.04
CA PRO A 74 -6.45 5.16 -5.81
C PRO A 74 -6.53 4.88 -7.30
N ILE A 75 -6.90 5.88 -8.08
CA ILE A 75 -6.95 5.82 -9.56
C ILE A 75 -5.83 6.62 -10.21
N GLY A 76 -4.99 7.31 -9.43
CA GLY A 76 -3.85 8.08 -9.93
C GLY A 76 -2.87 8.45 -8.81
N TYR A 77 -1.57 8.54 -9.12
CA TYR A 77 -0.53 9.06 -8.22
C TYR A 77 0.34 10.05 -8.99
N GLY A 78 0.61 11.22 -8.42
CA GLY A 78 1.76 12.04 -8.78
C GLY A 78 3.00 11.55 -8.05
N MET A 79 3.60 10.46 -8.53
CA MET A 79 4.90 10.04 -8.01
C MET A 79 5.97 10.92 -8.65
N ASN A 80 6.72 11.67 -7.84
CA ASN A 80 7.90 12.37 -8.35
C ASN A 80 9.05 11.33 -8.49
N LEU A 81 9.01 10.54 -9.57
CA LEU A 81 10.03 9.53 -9.90
C LEU A 81 11.32 10.15 -10.49
N GLY A 82 11.62 11.43 -10.22
CA GLY A 82 12.68 12.16 -10.91
C GLY A 82 12.36 12.47 -12.38
N GLY A 83 11.20 12.00 -12.87
CA GLY A 83 10.60 12.27 -14.17
C GLY A 83 9.12 12.62 -14.01
N LYS A 84 8.54 13.27 -15.02
CA LYS A 84 7.12 13.68 -14.98
C LYS A 84 6.26 12.44 -15.23
N VAL A 85 5.75 11.80 -14.17
CA VAL A 85 4.75 10.73 -14.31
C VAL A 85 3.48 11.35 -14.89
N ARG A 86 3.07 10.93 -16.10
CA ARG A 86 1.95 11.56 -16.81
C ARG A 86 0.64 10.77 -16.78
N THR A 87 0.71 9.46 -16.56
CA THR A 87 -0.48 8.60 -16.56
C THR A 87 -0.25 7.39 -15.69
N LEU A 88 -1.22 7.08 -14.83
CA LEU A 88 -1.24 5.87 -14.02
C LEU A 88 -2.61 5.20 -14.16
N LYS A 89 -2.61 3.89 -14.43
CA LYS A 89 -3.80 3.04 -14.37
C LYS A 89 -3.57 2.00 -13.27
N VAL A 90 -4.52 1.87 -12.35
CA VAL A 90 -4.54 0.81 -11.35
C VAL A 90 -5.63 -0.18 -11.71
N GLU A 91 -5.29 -1.46 -11.74
CA GLU A 91 -6.22 -2.57 -11.82
C GLU A 91 -6.27 -3.24 -10.46
N TYR A 92 -7.44 -3.78 -10.12
CA TYR A 92 -7.71 -4.40 -8.84
C TYR A 92 -8.05 -5.87 -9.03
N ASP A 93 -7.72 -6.71 -8.06
CA ASP A 93 -8.23 -8.08 -8.01
C ASP A 93 -9.66 -8.13 -7.42
N ALA A 94 -10.22 -9.34 -7.29
CA ALA A 94 -11.57 -9.56 -6.78
C ALA A 94 -11.78 -9.12 -5.32
N SER A 95 -10.71 -8.88 -4.55
CA SER A 95 -10.75 -8.35 -3.19
C SER A 95 -10.42 -6.84 -3.15
N GLU A 96 -10.50 -6.17 -4.30
CA GLU A 96 -10.21 -4.74 -4.47
C GLU A 96 -8.78 -4.36 -4.06
N ARG A 97 -7.82 -5.25 -4.32
CA ARG A 97 -6.41 -5.03 -4.04
C ARG A 97 -5.70 -4.61 -5.30
N PRO A 98 -4.80 -3.60 -5.27
CA PRO A 98 -4.05 -3.20 -6.45
C PRO A 98 -3.24 -4.37 -7.03
N SER A 99 -3.71 -4.96 -8.12
CA SER A 99 -3.10 -6.13 -8.75
C SER A 99 -2.09 -5.71 -9.81
N VAL A 100 -2.43 -4.70 -10.61
CA VAL A 100 -1.55 -4.16 -11.65
C VAL A 100 -1.53 -2.65 -11.57
N ILE A 101 -0.34 -2.07 -11.68
CA ILE A 101 -0.15 -0.62 -11.75
C ILE A 101 0.66 -0.34 -13.01
N THR A 102 0.06 0.36 -13.95
CA THR A 102 0.73 0.81 -15.17
C THR A 102 1.04 2.29 -15.03
N MET A 103 2.28 2.69 -15.26
CA MET A 103 2.73 4.08 -15.15
C MET A 103 3.53 4.51 -16.38
N SER A 104 3.30 5.73 -16.87
CA SER A 104 4.15 6.35 -17.88
C SER A 104 5.17 7.28 -17.21
N VAL A 105 6.45 6.96 -17.34
CA VAL A 105 7.60 7.75 -16.86
C VAL A 105 8.41 8.16 -18.08
N ASP A 106 8.47 9.47 -18.36
CA ASP A 106 9.24 10.03 -19.48
C ASP A 106 8.98 9.35 -20.84
N GLY A 107 7.73 8.97 -21.10
CA GLY A 107 7.30 8.29 -22.33
C GLY A 107 7.42 6.76 -22.31
N ALA A 108 8.04 6.17 -21.28
CA ALA A 108 8.12 4.74 -21.08
C ALA A 108 6.99 4.24 -20.16
N ILE A 109 6.26 3.20 -20.59
CA ILE A 109 5.23 2.50 -19.80
C ILE A 109 5.83 1.42 -18.88
N MET A 110 6.03 1.69 -17.59
CA MET A 110 6.37 0.66 -16.61
C MET A 110 5.11 -0.06 -16.10
N ARG A 111 5.25 -1.34 -15.76
CA ARG A 111 4.18 -2.16 -15.18
C ARG A 111 4.65 -2.77 -13.87
N ILE A 112 3.86 -2.62 -12.81
CA ILE A 112 4.04 -3.29 -11.53
C ILE A 112 2.91 -4.30 -11.38
N GLU A 113 3.26 -5.55 -11.10
CA GLU A 113 2.31 -6.63 -10.79
C GLU A 113 2.50 -7.07 -9.34
N ASN A 114 1.41 -7.09 -8.58
CA ASN A 114 1.40 -7.55 -7.19
C ASN A 114 0.74 -8.92 -7.13
N VAL A 115 1.39 -9.86 -6.45
CA VAL A 115 0.84 -11.20 -6.20
C VAL A 115 0.56 -11.32 -4.71
N TYR A 116 -0.66 -11.73 -4.38
CA TYR A 116 -1.13 -11.88 -3.01
C TYR A 116 -1.36 -13.35 -2.66
N GLU A 117 -1.02 -13.73 -1.43
CA GLU A 117 -1.34 -15.01 -0.81
C GLU A 117 -2.22 -14.75 0.43
N GLY A 118 -3.52 -15.06 0.34
CA GLY A 118 -4.47 -14.53 1.32
C GLY A 118 -4.37 -13.01 1.38
N ASP A 119 -4.34 -12.41 2.57
CA ASP A 119 -4.20 -10.95 2.77
C ASP A 119 -2.78 -10.40 2.55
N ARG A 120 -1.80 -11.25 2.26
CA ARG A 120 -0.38 -10.91 2.29
C ARG A 120 0.13 -10.62 0.88
N LEU A 121 0.88 -9.54 0.71
CA LEU A 121 1.66 -9.31 -0.52
C LEU A 121 2.84 -10.29 -0.54
N ALA A 122 2.76 -11.32 -1.40
CA ALA A 122 3.76 -12.37 -1.50
C ALA A 122 4.92 -11.97 -2.41
N SER A 123 4.62 -11.31 -3.53
CA SER A 123 5.64 -10.78 -4.42
C SER A 123 5.19 -9.55 -5.20
N ARG A 124 6.16 -8.84 -5.73
CA ARG A 124 5.98 -7.70 -6.63
C ARG A 124 6.93 -7.83 -7.80
N ARG A 125 6.43 -7.70 -9.02
CA ARG A 125 7.23 -7.64 -10.25
C ARG A 125 7.14 -6.23 -10.83
N LEU A 126 8.28 -5.64 -11.16
CA LEU A 126 8.40 -4.42 -11.96
C LEU A 126 9.00 -4.78 -13.31
N SER A 127 8.27 -4.49 -14.37
CA SER A 127 8.71 -4.69 -15.75
C SER A 127 8.83 -3.34 -16.46
N SER A 128 9.99 -3.10 -17.06
CA SER A 128 10.23 -1.95 -17.93
C SER A 128 9.72 -2.25 -19.35
N PRO A 129 9.09 -1.28 -20.05
CA PRO A 129 8.53 -1.47 -21.40
C PRO A 129 9.59 -1.76 -22.45
N VAL A 130 10.85 -1.44 -22.18
CA VAL A 130 11.95 -1.66 -23.12
C VAL A 130 12.46 -3.11 -23.05
N GLY A 131 11.85 -3.96 -22.21
CA GLY A 131 12.28 -5.36 -22.03
C GLY A 131 13.73 -5.51 -21.57
N THR A 132 14.34 -4.40 -21.13
CA THR A 132 15.75 -4.36 -20.75
C THR A 132 15.96 -4.86 -19.34
N ARG A 133 14.94 -4.76 -18.48
CA ARG A 133 15.03 -5.12 -17.08
C ARG A 133 13.68 -5.49 -16.47
N GLU A 134 13.69 -6.61 -15.76
CA GLU A 134 12.67 -7.03 -14.81
C GLU A 134 13.28 -7.01 -13.40
N THR A 135 12.47 -6.66 -12.41
CA THR A 135 12.85 -6.79 -11.00
C THR A 135 11.70 -7.42 -10.23
N VAL A 136 11.98 -8.52 -9.54
CA VAL A 136 11.02 -9.25 -8.73
C VAL A 136 11.45 -9.17 -7.26
N TRP A 137 10.56 -8.67 -6.40
CA TRP A 137 10.70 -8.73 -4.95
C TRP A 137 9.80 -9.83 -4.41
N THR A 138 10.36 -10.79 -3.70
CA THR A 138 9.63 -11.83 -2.97
C THR A 138 9.75 -11.59 -1.47
N TYR A 139 8.64 -11.68 -0.76
CA TYR A 139 8.54 -11.37 0.66
C TYR A 139 8.35 -12.65 1.50
N SER A 140 9.15 -12.83 2.54
CA SER A 140 9.09 -13.97 3.47
C SER A 140 9.37 -13.56 4.91
N ASP A 141 9.23 -14.50 5.85
CA ASP A 141 9.66 -14.38 7.24
C ASP A 141 9.11 -13.14 7.96
N GLU A 142 7.83 -12.86 7.73
CA GLU A 142 7.16 -11.67 8.26
C GLU A 142 6.95 -11.77 9.77
N LYS A 143 7.49 -10.80 10.52
CA LYS A 143 7.08 -10.52 11.89
C LYS A 143 5.92 -9.55 11.87
N ARG A 144 4.92 -9.76 12.73
CA ARG A 144 3.71 -8.92 12.78
C ARG A 144 3.50 -8.33 14.17
N ASP A 145 2.85 -7.17 14.21
CA ASP A 145 2.34 -6.59 15.45
C ASP A 145 0.95 -7.14 15.83
N ALA A 146 0.43 -6.66 16.96
CA ALA A 146 -0.86 -7.10 17.50
C ALA A 146 -2.08 -6.78 16.61
N ARG A 147 -1.95 -5.87 15.63
CA ARG A 147 -3.00 -5.54 14.65
C ARG A 147 -2.87 -6.35 13.37
N GLY A 148 -1.92 -7.29 13.32
CA GLY A 148 -1.66 -8.13 12.18
C GLY A 148 -0.85 -7.43 11.09
N ASN A 149 -0.28 -6.26 11.37
CA ASN A 149 0.59 -5.57 10.44
C ASN A 149 1.99 -6.17 10.50
N TRP A 150 2.65 -6.44 9.36
CA TRP A 150 4.08 -6.75 9.38
C TRP A 150 4.89 -5.62 10.05
N THR A 151 6.06 -5.90 10.58
CA THR A 151 6.97 -4.90 11.15
C THR A 151 8.39 -5.16 10.69
N GLU A 152 8.65 -6.39 10.28
CA GLU A 152 9.88 -6.85 9.66
C GLU A 152 9.53 -7.94 8.65
N ARG A 153 10.25 -7.98 7.54
CA ARG A 153 10.17 -9.08 6.57
C ARG A 153 11.50 -9.26 5.85
N ARG A 154 11.78 -10.48 5.43
CA ARG A 154 12.86 -10.76 4.49
C ARG A 154 12.40 -10.47 3.08
N VAL A 155 13.29 -9.87 2.30
CA VAL A 155 13.08 -9.58 0.88
C VAL A 155 14.16 -10.26 0.07
N SER A 156 13.76 -10.97 -0.97
CA SER A 156 14.63 -11.43 -2.05
C SER A 156 14.34 -10.59 -3.28
N GLU A 157 15.30 -9.77 -3.70
CA GLU A 157 15.22 -8.95 -4.90
C GLU A 157 16.01 -9.63 -6.01
N THR A 158 15.32 -10.07 -7.05
CA THR A 158 15.92 -10.64 -8.26
C THR A 158 15.78 -9.65 -9.40
N VAL A 159 16.92 -9.22 -9.94
CA VAL A 159 17.00 -8.40 -11.13
C VAL A 159 17.37 -9.29 -12.30
N THR A 160 16.58 -9.23 -13.36
CA THR A 160 16.91 -9.83 -14.65
C THR A 160 17.06 -8.70 -15.65
N ASP A 161 18.26 -8.54 -16.18
CA ASP A 161 18.60 -7.51 -17.17
C ASP A 161 19.07 -8.19 -18.45
N ARG A 162 18.87 -7.52 -19.59
CA ARG A 162 19.36 -7.99 -20.90
C ARG A 162 20.88 -8.19 -20.89
N ASP A 163 21.60 -7.36 -20.13
CA ASP A 163 23.00 -7.56 -19.82
C ASP A 163 23.12 -8.49 -18.59
N PRO A 164 23.55 -9.76 -18.75
CA PRO A 164 23.55 -10.72 -17.65
C PRO A 164 24.48 -10.30 -16.50
N SER A 165 25.49 -9.46 -16.76
CA SER A 165 26.39 -8.94 -15.71
C SER A 165 25.68 -7.99 -14.73
N LYS A 166 24.50 -7.47 -15.11
CA LYS A 166 23.64 -6.62 -14.29
C LYS A 166 22.47 -7.39 -13.66
N SER A 167 22.36 -8.69 -13.96
CA SER A 167 21.39 -9.58 -13.33
C SER A 167 21.95 -10.09 -12.00
N GLY A 168 21.06 -10.41 -11.07
CA GLY A 168 21.47 -10.97 -9.79
C GLY A 168 20.34 -11.01 -8.79
N THR A 169 20.61 -11.70 -7.68
CA THR A 169 19.69 -11.75 -6.55
C THR A 169 20.40 -11.21 -5.32
N GLU A 170 19.78 -10.27 -4.64
CA GLU A 170 20.18 -9.86 -3.29
C GLU A 170 19.07 -10.13 -2.28
N THR A 171 19.46 -10.34 -1.03
CA THR A 171 18.51 -10.44 0.07
C THR A 171 18.77 -9.39 1.12
N TYR A 172 17.71 -8.82 1.68
CA TYR A 172 17.77 -7.84 2.76
C TYR A 172 16.54 -7.91 3.64
N THR A 173 16.62 -7.26 4.80
CA THR A 173 15.49 -7.09 5.69
C THR A 173 14.84 -5.74 5.44
N GLU A 174 13.53 -5.73 5.27
CA GLU A 174 12.71 -4.53 5.35
C GLU A 174 12.08 -4.42 6.74
N THR A 175 12.00 -3.20 7.26
CA THR A 175 11.26 -2.92 8.49
C THR A 175 10.24 -1.82 8.28
N ARG A 176 9.17 -1.88 9.05
CA ARG A 176 8.21 -0.77 9.18
C ARG A 176 7.92 -0.45 10.64
N GLU A 177 7.95 0.84 10.94
CA GLU A 177 7.44 1.40 12.19
C GLU A 177 6.05 1.97 11.91
N ILE A 178 5.06 1.58 12.71
CA ILE A 178 3.69 2.08 12.59
C ILE A 178 3.30 2.76 13.90
N THR A 179 2.79 3.98 13.78
CA THR A 179 2.17 4.72 14.88
C THR A 179 0.67 4.76 14.65
N TYR A 180 -0.08 4.29 15.65
CA TYR A 180 -1.54 4.30 15.66
C TYR A 180 -2.09 5.53 16.37
N ARG A 181 -3.38 5.80 16.19
CA ARG A 181 -4.13 6.75 17.00
C ARG A 181 -4.56 6.16 18.34
#